data_AF-A0A8T1UU12-F1
#
_entry.id   AF-A0A8T1UU12-F1
#
_cell.length_a   1.000
_cell.length_b   1.000
_cell.length_c   1.000
_cell.angle_alpha   90.00
_cell.angle_beta   90.00
_cell.angle_gamma   90.00
#
_symmetry.space_group_name_H-M   'P 1'
#
loop_
_entity.id
_entity.type
_entity.pdbx_description
1 polymer ?
#
loop_
_entity_poly.entity_id
_entity_poly.type
_entity_poly.pdbx_seq_one_letter_code
_entity_poly.pdbx_strand_id
1 'polypeptide(L)'
;MHCVHVLFFLWGLAILGFHIHASVQPTLPQCLLQVRPWLVSRPWCFFLCLDCNCLGISGQLDEHAYQALSLEVLDIFTEFHHKIYNTTITEWGDSAAITNTNHPGFLSLMLARVNMTNGLLPAVSQSNDTPVGLYDFEMCITNIPELPDGLDSK
;
A
#
# COMPACT_ATOMS: atom_id res chain seq x y z
N MET A 1 -18.80 6.74 -47.91
CA MET A 1 -18.52 7.71 -46.82
C MET A 1 -19.53 7.62 -45.67
N HIS A 2 -20.84 7.47 -45.92
CA HIS A 2 -21.84 7.37 -44.83
C HIS A 2 -21.64 6.18 -43.88
N CYS A 3 -21.27 4.98 -44.38
CA CYS A 3 -21.01 3.82 -43.51
C CYS A 3 -19.87 4.07 -42.50
N VAL A 4 -18.85 4.85 -42.88
CA VAL A 4 -17.73 5.16 -42.00
C VAL A 4 -18.19 6.06 -40.85
N HIS A 5 -19.01 7.08 -41.13
CA HIS A 5 -19.58 7.95 -40.09
C HIS A 5 -20.48 7.18 -39.13
N VAL A 6 -21.30 6.25 -39.64
CA VAL A 6 -22.14 5.39 -38.80
C VAL A 6 -21.29 4.51 -37.88
N LEU A 7 -20.20 3.91 -38.40
CA LEU A 7 -19.28 3.11 -37.59
C LEU A 7 -18.62 3.92 -36.48
N PHE A 8 -18.13 5.13 -36.78
CA PHE A 8 -17.55 6.02 -35.77
C PHE A 8 -18.56 6.44 -34.70
N PHE A 9 -19.81 6.73 -35.11
CA PHE A 9 -20.87 7.08 -34.17
C PHE A 9 -21.20 5.92 -33.22
N LEU A 10 -21.38 4.71 -33.75
CA LEU A 10 -21.64 3.51 -32.94
C LEU A 10 -20.47 3.19 -31.99
N TRP A 11 -19.24 3.35 -32.47
CA TRP A 11 -18.03 3.18 -31.65
C TRP A 11 -17.98 4.20 -30.50
N GLY A 12 -18.32 5.47 -30.78
CA GLY A 12 -18.41 6.51 -29.77
C GLY A 12 -19.44 6.19 -28.70
N LEU A 13 -20.62 5.68 -29.08
CA LEU A 13 -21.64 5.24 -28.13
C LEU A 13 -21.17 4.07 -27.26
N ALA A 14 -20.43 3.12 -27.84
CA ALA A 14 -19.88 1.99 -27.09
C ALA A 14 -18.85 2.47 -26.04
N ILE A 15 -17.90 3.33 -26.43
CA ILE A 15 -16.92 3.92 -25.50
C ILE A 15 -17.60 4.72 -24.41
N LEU A 16 -18.60 5.54 -24.75
CA LEU A 16 -19.36 6.31 -23.77
C LEU A 16 -20.06 5.39 -22.76
N GLY A 17 -20.66 4.29 -23.24
CA GLY A 17 -21.25 3.27 -22.37
C GLY A 17 -20.24 2.67 -21.40
N PHE A 18 -19.03 2.35 -21.85
CA PHE A 18 -17.97 1.84 -20.99
C PHE A 18 -17.51 2.86 -19.94
N HIS A 19 -17.38 4.14 -20.31
CA HIS A 19 -17.08 5.21 -19.36
C HIS A 19 -18.16 5.37 -18.30
N ILE A 20 -19.43 5.37 -18.70
CA ILE A 20 -20.55 5.48 -17.77
C ILE A 20 -20.53 4.29 -16.82
N HIS A 21 -20.43 3.06 -17.34
CA HIS A 21 -20.37 1.84 -16.53
C HIS A 21 -19.22 1.88 -15.51
N ALA A 22 -18.01 2.28 -15.94
CA ALA A 22 -16.88 2.43 -15.04
C ALA A 22 -17.11 3.56 -14.02
N SER A 23 -17.73 4.68 -14.41
CA SER A 23 -17.95 5.83 -13.52
C SER A 23 -18.94 5.58 -12.39
N VAL A 24 -19.87 4.64 -12.56
CA VAL A 24 -20.88 4.32 -11.54
C VAL A 24 -20.42 3.25 -10.55
N GLN A 25 -19.22 2.69 -10.71
CA GLN A 25 -18.68 1.72 -9.76
C GLN A 25 -18.42 2.36 -8.39
N PRO A 26 -18.64 1.61 -7.30
CA PRO A 26 -18.51 2.11 -5.94
C PRO A 26 -17.09 2.62 -5.65
N THR A 27 -17.02 3.68 -4.83
CA THR A 27 -15.76 4.16 -4.24
C THR A 27 -15.46 3.38 -2.98
N LEU A 28 -14.22 2.91 -2.87
CA LEU A 28 -13.73 2.27 -1.67
C LEU A 28 -13.10 3.34 -0.76
N PRO A 29 -13.63 3.61 0.44
CA PRO A 29 -13.21 4.74 1.26
C PRO A 29 -11.75 4.65 1.73
N GLN A 30 -11.24 3.43 1.92
CA GLN A 30 -9.84 3.18 2.25
C GLN A 30 -8.90 3.31 1.04
N CYS A 31 -9.41 3.42 -0.18
CA CYS A 31 -8.61 3.58 -1.38
C CYS A 31 -8.46 5.05 -1.76
N LEU A 32 -7.28 5.62 -1.53
CA LEU A 32 -6.98 7.01 -1.90
C LEU A 32 -6.73 7.18 -3.39
N LEU A 33 -6.18 6.17 -4.07
CA LEU A 33 -6.00 6.18 -5.52
C LEU A 33 -6.71 4.99 -6.16
N GLN A 34 -7.95 5.20 -6.60
CA GLN A 34 -8.79 4.19 -7.22
C GLN A 34 -8.85 4.38 -8.74
N VAL A 35 -8.68 3.31 -9.50
CA VAL A 35 -8.94 3.26 -10.94
C VAL A 35 -10.14 2.37 -11.24
N ARG A 36 -10.84 2.68 -12.33
CA ARG A 36 -12.08 1.99 -12.72
C ARG A 36 -11.94 1.53 -14.18
N PRO A 37 -11.31 0.37 -14.41
CA PRO A 37 -11.08 -0.11 -15.76
C PRO A 37 -12.39 -0.46 -16.46
N TRP A 38 -12.44 -0.26 -17.77
CA TRP A 38 -13.59 -0.69 -18.58
C TRP A 38 -13.64 -2.21 -18.62
N LEU A 39 -14.85 -2.77 -18.72
CA LEU A 39 -15.11 -4.22 -18.83
C LEU A 39 -14.80 -5.05 -17.57
N VAL A 40 -14.45 -4.42 -16.45
CA VAL A 40 -14.24 -5.09 -15.16
C VAL A 40 -15.33 -4.63 -14.20
N SER A 41 -15.89 -5.53 -13.39
CA SER A 41 -16.99 -5.23 -12.48
C SER A 41 -16.57 -4.62 -11.13
N ARG A 42 -15.26 -4.64 -10.83
CA ARG A 42 -14.70 -4.16 -9.56
C ARG A 42 -13.66 -3.06 -9.81
N PRO A 43 -13.65 -2.00 -8.99
CA PRO A 43 -12.60 -0.99 -9.04
C PRO A 43 -11.28 -1.54 -8.50
N TRP A 44 -10.16 -0.96 -8.95
CA TRP A 44 -8.83 -1.35 -8.49
C TRP A 44 -8.23 -0.24 -7.65
N CYS A 45 -7.45 -0.62 -6.64
CA CYS A 45 -6.79 0.32 -5.75
C CYS A 45 -5.28 0.30 -5.93
N PHE A 46 -4.70 1.47 -6.20
CA PHE A 46 -3.25 1.66 -6.27
C PHE A 46 -2.67 2.13 -4.93
N PHE A 47 -3.41 2.93 -4.17
CA PHE A 47 -2.95 3.43 -2.87
C PHE A 47 -4.04 3.28 -1.81
N LEU A 48 -3.76 2.44 -0.83
CA LEU A 48 -4.64 2.15 0.30
C LEU A 48 -4.19 2.95 1.53
N CYS A 49 -5.11 3.67 2.16
CA CYS A 49 -4.92 4.24 3.49
C CYS A 49 -5.61 3.36 4.51
N LEU A 50 -4.83 2.78 5.42
CA LEU A 50 -5.33 2.05 6.58
C LEU A 50 -5.24 2.97 7.79
N ASP A 51 -6.36 3.58 8.16
CA ASP A 51 -6.48 4.35 9.40
C ASP A 51 -7.10 3.47 10.48
N CYS A 52 -6.26 2.90 11.34
CA CYS A 52 -6.67 2.02 12.44
C CYS A 52 -7.65 2.70 13.42
N ASN A 53 -7.56 4.02 13.59
CA ASN A 53 -8.45 4.77 14.48
C ASN A 53 -9.85 4.91 13.87
N CYS A 54 -9.94 5.24 12.57
CA CYS A 54 -11.23 5.25 11.87
C CYS A 54 -11.84 3.86 11.71
N LEU A 55 -11.01 2.83 11.56
CA LEU A 55 -11.46 1.45 11.39
C LEU A 55 -11.78 0.75 12.74
N GLY A 56 -11.44 1.37 13.87
CA GLY A 56 -11.61 0.76 15.19
C GLY A 56 -10.80 -0.53 15.38
N ILE A 57 -9.72 -0.69 14.61
CA ILE A 57 -8.85 -1.87 14.65
C ILE A 57 -7.67 -1.55 15.56
N SER A 58 -7.47 -2.35 16.61
CA SER A 58 -6.24 -2.32 17.39
C SER A 58 -5.17 -3.12 16.65
N GLY A 59 -3.93 -2.64 16.60
CA GLY A 59 -2.79 -3.32 15.97
C GLY A 59 -2.36 -4.63 16.66
N GLN A 60 -3.16 -5.14 17.59
CA GLN A 60 -2.97 -6.44 18.21
C GLN A 60 -3.47 -7.49 17.21
N LEU A 61 -2.60 -8.43 16.85
CA LEU A 61 -2.89 -9.54 15.95
C LEU A 61 -4.03 -10.40 16.52
N ASP A 62 -5.26 -10.01 16.27
CA ASP A 62 -6.37 -10.95 16.21
C ASP A 62 -6.34 -11.53 14.80
N GLU A 63 -6.12 -12.84 14.68
CA GLU A 63 -6.06 -13.59 13.41
C GLU A 63 -7.28 -13.33 12.49
N HIS A 64 -8.37 -12.78 13.04
CA HIS A 64 -9.61 -12.44 12.36
C HIS A 64 -9.60 -11.10 11.61
N ALA A 65 -8.60 -10.22 11.83
CA ALA A 65 -8.54 -8.89 11.19
C ALA A 65 -8.19 -8.93 9.69
N TYR A 66 -7.45 -9.96 9.25
CA TYR A 66 -7.11 -10.17 7.83
C TYR A 66 -8.33 -10.38 6.95
N GLN A 67 -9.44 -10.84 7.53
CA GLN A 67 -10.66 -11.15 6.79
C GLN A 67 -11.54 -9.93 6.51
N ALA A 68 -11.28 -8.80 7.17
CA ALA A 68 -11.99 -7.54 6.93
C ALA A 68 -11.51 -6.83 5.65
N LEU A 69 -10.29 -7.11 5.19
CA LEU A 69 -9.74 -6.53 3.98
C LEU A 69 -9.78 -7.55 2.83
N SER A 70 -11.00 -7.90 2.39
CA SER A 70 -11.24 -8.61 1.12
C SER A 70 -10.98 -7.67 -0.08
N LEU A 71 -9.77 -7.12 -0.15
CA LEU A 71 -9.24 -6.57 -1.39
C LEU A 71 -8.48 -7.72 -2.07
N GLU A 72 -9.01 -8.22 -3.18
CA GLU A 72 -8.16 -8.85 -4.19
C GLU A 72 -7.22 -7.78 -4.74
N VAL A 73 -6.11 -7.54 -4.03
CA VAL A 73 -4.96 -6.81 -4.58
C VAL A 73 -4.35 -7.77 -5.59
N LEU A 74 -4.66 -7.55 -6.86
CA LEU A 74 -4.15 -8.34 -7.97
C LEU A 74 -2.61 -8.33 -7.93
N ASP A 75 -2.02 -9.50 -8.22
CA ASP A 75 -0.59 -9.87 -8.35
C ASP A 75 0.32 -8.89 -9.15
N ILE A 76 -0.19 -7.75 -9.63
CA ILE A 76 0.60 -6.71 -10.32
C ILE A 76 1.34 -5.81 -9.32
N PHE A 77 0.96 -5.82 -8.04
CA PHE A 77 1.64 -5.09 -6.97
C PHE A 77 2.46 -6.04 -6.10
N THR A 78 3.45 -6.71 -6.70
CA THR A 78 4.53 -7.37 -5.96
C THR A 78 5.49 -6.38 -5.28
N GLU A 79 5.25 -5.07 -5.48
CA GLU A 79 6.04 -3.97 -4.95
C GLU A 79 5.39 -3.38 -3.70
N PHE A 80 5.74 -3.92 -2.53
CA PHE A 80 5.17 -3.47 -1.27
C PHE A 80 5.88 -2.21 -0.76
N HIS A 81 5.30 -1.06 -1.11
CA HIS A 81 5.65 0.25 -0.55
C HIS A 81 4.83 0.54 0.70
N HIS A 82 5.49 0.56 1.85
CA HIS A 82 4.81 0.86 3.12
C HIS A 82 5.05 2.32 3.52
N LYS A 83 3.96 3.04 3.77
CA LYS A 83 4.00 4.44 4.25
C LYS A 83 3.30 4.53 5.60
N ILE A 84 4.03 4.92 6.62
CA ILE A 84 3.50 5.17 7.96
C ILE A 84 3.55 6.66 8.22
N TYR A 85 2.39 7.27 8.47
CA TYR A 85 2.27 8.72 8.60
C TYR A 85 1.56 9.11 9.90
N ASN A 86 2.16 10.05 10.65
CA ASN A 86 1.56 10.70 11.81
C ASN A 86 1.05 9.70 12.87
N THR A 87 1.84 8.67 13.15
CA THR A 87 1.49 7.56 14.03
C THR A 87 2.52 7.44 15.16
N THR A 88 2.06 6.99 16.33
CA THR A 88 2.97 6.53 17.40
C THR A 88 3.06 5.00 17.35
N ILE A 89 4.25 4.48 17.07
CA ILE A 89 4.54 3.05 17.09
C ILE A 89 4.96 2.69 18.51
N THR A 90 4.08 1.97 19.21
CA THR A 90 4.30 1.60 20.61
C THR A 90 5.28 0.45 20.75
N GLU A 91 5.24 -0.48 19.81
CA GLU A 91 6.03 -1.70 19.77
C GLU A 91 6.26 -2.09 18.30
N TRP A 92 7.41 -2.69 18.03
CA TRP A 92 7.72 -3.33 16.76
C TRP A 92 8.45 -4.63 17.04
N GLY A 93 7.69 -5.73 17.07
CA GLY A 93 8.19 -7.04 17.40
C GLY A 93 8.95 -7.72 16.26
N ASP A 94 9.59 -8.84 16.57
CA ASP A 94 10.41 -9.63 15.64
C ASP A 94 9.63 -10.15 14.43
N SER A 95 8.33 -10.41 14.57
CA SER A 95 7.46 -10.86 13.47
C SER A 95 7.21 -9.78 12.42
N ALA A 96 7.31 -8.50 12.78
CA ALA A 96 7.20 -7.37 11.88
C ALA A 96 8.57 -6.87 11.39
N ALA A 97 9.66 -7.56 11.77
CA ALA A 97 10.99 -7.20 11.30
C ALA A 97 11.07 -7.28 9.76
N ILE A 98 11.63 -6.24 9.13
CA ILE A 98 11.80 -6.18 7.69
C ILE A 98 12.99 -7.06 7.30
N THR A 99 12.69 -8.35 7.15
CA THR A 99 13.65 -9.39 6.78
C THR A 99 13.16 -10.14 5.55
N ASN A 100 14.07 -10.77 4.82
CA ASN A 100 13.70 -11.63 3.69
C ASN A 100 12.85 -12.83 4.15
N THR A 101 13.06 -13.31 5.37
CA THR A 101 12.26 -14.39 5.98
C THR A 101 10.81 -13.98 6.21
N ASN A 102 10.56 -12.81 6.78
CA ASN A 102 9.20 -12.40 7.18
C ASN A 102 8.48 -11.65 6.05
N HIS A 103 9.22 -10.84 5.29
CA HIS A 103 8.68 -9.91 4.29
C HIS A 103 9.54 -9.90 3.01
N PRO A 104 9.61 -11.00 2.24
CA PRO A 104 10.49 -11.12 1.07
C PRO A 104 10.17 -10.14 -0.07
N GLY A 105 8.92 -9.68 -0.18
CA GLY A 105 8.48 -8.72 -1.21
C GLY A 105 8.60 -7.24 -0.80
N PHE A 106 9.21 -6.95 0.35
CA PHE A 106 9.30 -5.58 0.86
C PHE A 106 10.33 -4.77 0.07
N LEU A 107 9.91 -3.63 -0.51
CA LEU A 107 10.77 -2.83 -1.38
C LEU A 107 11.16 -1.47 -0.81
N SER A 108 10.25 -0.81 -0.08
CA SER A 108 10.49 0.53 0.46
C SER A 108 9.62 0.83 1.68
N LEU A 109 10.20 1.55 2.65
CA LEU A 109 9.52 2.06 3.84
C LEU A 109 9.68 3.58 3.93
N MET A 110 8.56 4.29 4.07
CA MET A 110 8.52 5.71 4.40
C MET A 110 7.91 5.92 5.78
N LEU A 111 8.67 6.51 6.71
CA LEU A 111 8.23 6.93 8.03
C LEU A 111 8.18 8.45 8.09
N ALA A 112 6.97 9.03 8.08
CA ALA A 112 6.79 10.48 8.10
C ALA A 112 5.98 10.93 9.32
N ARG A 113 6.54 11.81 10.16
CA ARG A 113 5.91 12.25 11.41
C ARG A 113 5.59 11.07 12.35
N VAL A 114 6.50 10.09 12.42
CA VAL A 114 6.32 8.87 13.22
C VAL A 114 7.07 8.99 14.55
N ASN A 115 6.41 8.62 15.64
CA ASN A 115 7.01 8.58 16.98
C ASN A 115 7.18 7.13 17.44
N MET A 116 8.40 6.70 17.72
CA MET A 116 8.72 5.35 18.19
C MET A 116 8.94 5.36 19.70
N THR A 117 8.37 4.41 20.44
CA THR A 117 8.71 4.23 21.86
C THR A 117 10.22 4.01 21.99
N ASN A 118 10.87 4.74 22.90
CA ASN A 118 12.32 4.73 23.11
C ASN A 118 13.17 5.27 21.94
N GLY A 119 12.56 5.75 20.85
CA GLY A 119 13.27 6.36 19.72
C GLY A 119 14.17 5.42 18.94
N LEU A 120 13.99 4.10 19.04
CA LEU A 120 14.83 3.13 18.36
C LEU A 120 14.19 2.70 17.04
N LEU A 121 14.99 2.60 15.96
CA LEU A 121 14.58 1.85 14.78
C LEU A 121 14.52 0.36 15.16
N PRO A 122 13.41 -0.32 14.90
CA PRO A 122 13.28 -1.76 15.06
C PRO A 122 14.19 -2.52 14.08
N ALA A 123 14.39 -3.82 14.32
CA ALA A 123 15.46 -4.70 13.84
C ALA A 123 15.67 -4.88 12.31
N VAL A 124 15.23 -3.95 11.47
CA VAL A 124 15.69 -3.77 10.09
C VAL A 124 17.22 -3.73 10.03
N SER A 125 17.87 -3.22 11.08
CA SER A 125 19.30 -2.95 11.08
C SER A 125 20.19 -3.97 11.75
N GLN A 126 19.63 -5.05 12.31
CA GLN A 126 20.42 -6.02 13.08
C GLN A 126 20.46 -7.41 12.46
N SER A 127 19.60 -7.71 11.49
CA SER A 127 19.63 -8.99 10.78
C SER A 127 20.49 -8.88 9.51
N ASN A 128 21.31 -9.88 9.23
CA ASN A 128 21.95 -10.03 7.91
C ASN A 128 20.96 -10.49 6.82
N ASP A 129 19.67 -10.59 7.15
CA ASP A 129 18.62 -11.15 6.33
C ASP A 129 17.73 -10.05 5.73
N THR A 130 18.33 -9.10 5.02
CA THR A 130 17.59 -8.01 4.35
C THR A 130 16.84 -8.53 3.13
N PRO A 131 15.58 -8.11 2.87
CA PRO A 131 14.90 -8.42 1.61
C PRO A 131 15.71 -8.00 0.39
N VAL A 132 15.83 -8.89 -0.60
CA VAL A 132 16.69 -8.68 -1.78
C VAL A 132 16.22 -7.51 -2.65
N GLY A 133 14.92 -7.21 -2.64
CA GLY A 133 14.33 -6.12 -3.42
C GLY A 133 14.28 -4.77 -2.70
N LEU A 134 14.77 -4.69 -1.46
CA LEU A 134 14.70 -3.47 -0.67
C LEU A 134 15.67 -2.43 -1.23
N TYR A 135 15.16 -1.25 -1.58
CA TYR A 135 15.98 -0.21 -2.21
C TYR A 135 15.83 1.19 -1.59
N ASP A 136 14.86 1.38 -0.69
CA ASP A 136 14.58 2.71 -0.15
C ASP A 136 14.06 2.69 1.30
N PHE A 137 14.66 3.55 2.12
CA PHE A 137 14.24 3.83 3.49
C PHE A 137 14.19 5.35 3.66
N GLU A 138 12.98 5.89 3.70
CA GLU A 138 12.75 7.31 3.88
C GLU A 138 12.23 7.59 5.29
N MET A 139 12.88 8.51 6.00
CA MET A 139 12.48 8.94 7.34
C MET A 139 12.44 10.46 7.40
N CYS A 140 11.30 11.01 7.79
CA CYS A 140 11.08 12.45 7.85
C CYS A 140 10.33 12.82 9.12
N ILE A 141 10.89 13.73 9.92
CA ILE A 141 10.27 14.21 11.18
C ILE A 141 9.95 13.02 12.11
N THR A 142 10.97 12.25 12.50
CA THR A 142 10.83 11.16 13.48
C THR A 142 11.54 11.54 14.80
N ASN A 143 11.29 10.79 15.87
CA ASN A 143 11.99 10.97 17.16
C ASN A 143 13.25 10.09 17.30
N ILE A 144 13.73 9.53 16.19
CA ILE A 144 14.86 8.61 16.17
C ILE A 144 16.16 9.41 16.23
N PRO A 145 17.01 9.22 17.25
CA PRO A 145 18.19 10.05 17.44
C PRO A 145 19.35 9.65 16.52
N GLU A 146 19.45 8.36 16.19
CA GLU A 146 20.58 7.80 15.43
C GLU A 146 20.08 6.75 14.44
N LEU A 147 20.70 6.74 13.26
CA LEU A 147 20.50 5.65 12.31
C LEU A 147 21.41 4.48 12.71
N PRO A 148 20.92 3.25 12.61
CA PRO A 148 21.72 2.09 12.96
C PRO A 148 22.80 1.80 11.92
N ASP A 149 23.93 1.27 12.40
CA ASP A 149 25.11 0.97 11.59
C ASP A 149 24.78 -0.02 10.45
N GLY A 150 25.33 0.24 9.26
CA GLY A 150 25.22 -0.66 8.10
C GLY A 150 23.91 -0.56 7.32
N LEU A 151 23.04 0.41 7.63
CA LEU A 151 21.86 0.69 6.80
C LEU A 151 22.26 1.10 5.37
N ASP A 152 23.39 1.77 5.20
CA ASP A 152 23.98 2.18 3.93
C ASP A 152 24.69 1.05 3.17
N SER A 153 24.95 -0.07 3.85
CA SER A 153 25.68 -1.23 3.31
C SER A 153 24.77 -2.39 2.88
N LYS A 154 23.45 -2.20 2.98
CA LYS A 154 22.41 -3.18 2.66
C LYS A 154 21.81 -2.95 1.28
#